data_AF-A0A530Y0R9-F1
#
_entry.id   AF-A0A530Y0R9-F1
#
_cell.length_a   1.000
_cell.length_b   1.000
_cell.length_c   1.000
_cell.angle_alpha   90.00
_cell.angle_beta   90.00
_cell.angle_gamma   90.00
#
_symmetry.space_group_name_H-M   'P 1'
#
loop_
_entity.id
_entity.type
_entity.pdbx_description
1 polymer ?
#
loop_
_entity_poly.entity_id
_entity_poly.type
_entity_poly.pdbx_seq_one_letter_code
_entity_poly.pdbx_strand_id
1 'polypeptide(L)'
;HWQRPIALLETTSQTAYYFNFHVDDVGNFTVFGPTGWGKTVAMSFLLAQSMRVEPRPRCVYFDKDRGAEIFVRALGGRYEVLQPGVQTGFAPLQLDDTPENRSFVDTLLQYLLKPDNGTLEPAEI
;
A
#
# COMPACT_ATOMS: atom_id res chain seq x y z
N HIS A 1 3.78 -15.58 -10.36
CA HIS A 1 4.83 -15.66 -9.31
C HIS A 1 6.08 -14.90 -9.72
N TRP A 2 6.74 -14.24 -8.77
CA TRP A 2 7.94 -13.44 -9.05
C TRP A 2 9.15 -14.40 -9.15
N GLN A 3 9.70 -14.55 -10.35
CA GLN A 3 10.66 -15.61 -10.69
C GLN A 3 12.01 -15.54 -9.95
N ARG A 4 12.27 -14.45 -9.23
CA ARG A 4 13.51 -14.20 -8.50
C ARG A 4 13.19 -13.67 -7.11
N PRO A 5 14.04 -13.94 -6.11
CA PRO A 5 13.90 -13.37 -4.78
C PRO A 5 13.92 -11.85 -4.84
N ILE A 6 13.07 -11.22 -4.03
CA ILE A 6 13.08 -9.77 -3.84
C ILE A 6 14.37 -9.32 -3.18
N ALA A 7 14.83 -10.01 -2.14
CA ALA A 7 16.09 -9.68 -1.50
C ALA A 7 16.85 -10.94 -1.10
N LEU A 8 18.17 -10.84 -1.12
CA LEU A 8 19.05 -11.76 -0.42
C LEU A 8 19.40 -11.13 0.93
N LEU A 9 19.02 -11.78 2.02
CA LEU A 9 19.36 -11.38 3.38
C LEU A 9 20.29 -12.41 4.01
N GLU A 10 20.89 -12.06 5.14
CA GLU A 10 21.80 -12.95 5.87
C GLU A 10 21.06 -13.63 7.03
N THR A 11 21.26 -14.95 7.19
CA THR A 11 20.79 -15.69 8.37
C THR A 11 21.77 -15.56 9.53
N THR A 12 21.36 -15.95 10.74
CA THR A 12 22.25 -16.02 11.91
C THR A 12 23.43 -16.99 11.74
N SER A 13 23.34 -17.93 10.79
CA SER A 13 24.41 -18.86 10.43
C SER A 13 25.26 -18.38 9.24
N GLN A 14 25.17 -17.10 8.86
CA GLN A 14 25.90 -16.50 7.73
C GLN A 14 25.61 -17.15 6.38
N THR A 15 24.40 -17.67 6.20
CA THR A 15 23.92 -18.23 4.94
C THR A 15 22.92 -17.30 4.27
N ALA A 16 22.69 -17.55 2.98
CA ALA A 16 21.72 -16.82 2.18
C ALA A 16 20.26 -17.11 2.60
N TYR A 17 19.51 -16.07 2.93
CA TYR A 17 18.06 -16.08 3.05
C TYR A 17 17.41 -15.41 1.83
N TYR A 18 16.71 -16.18 1.02
CA TYR A 18 16.04 -15.73 -0.19
C TYR A 18 14.63 -15.22 0.13
N PHE A 19 14.49 -13.90 0.31
CA PHE A 19 13.23 -13.29 0.73
C PHE A 19 12.30 -13.00 -0.47
N ASN A 20 11.02 -13.35 -0.30
CA ASN A 20 9.89 -12.91 -1.12
C ASN A 20 8.73 -12.54 -0.19
N PHE A 21 7.86 -11.62 -0.61
CA PHE A 21 6.68 -11.27 0.18
C PHE A 21 5.65 -12.39 0.24
N HIS A 22 5.55 -13.17 -0.85
CA HIS A 22 4.54 -14.19 -1.00
C HIS A 22 5.06 -15.59 -0.74
N VAL A 23 4.21 -16.40 -0.13
CA VAL A 23 4.23 -17.84 -0.22
C VAL A 23 3.05 -18.21 -1.11
N ASP A 24 3.32 -18.90 -2.22
CA ASP A 24 2.38 -19.14 -3.32
C ASP A 24 1.77 -17.84 -3.86
N ASP A 25 0.52 -17.55 -3.50
CA ASP A 25 -0.23 -16.38 -3.96
C ASP A 25 -0.48 -15.34 -2.86
N VAL A 26 -0.09 -15.61 -1.60
CA VAL A 26 -0.43 -14.77 -0.44
C VAL A 26 0.81 -14.03 0.07
N GLY A 27 0.76 -12.69 0.03
CA GLY A 27 1.91 -11.79 0.20
C GLY A 27 1.96 -10.92 1.46
N ASN A 28 1.32 -11.33 2.56
CA ASN A 28 1.23 -10.50 3.76
C ASN A 28 2.47 -10.63 4.65
N PHE A 29 3.02 -9.50 5.09
CA PHE A 29 4.13 -9.47 6.04
C PHE A 29 4.01 -8.26 6.97
N THR A 30 4.63 -8.36 8.15
CA THR A 30 4.62 -7.28 9.15
C THR A 30 6.03 -7.04 9.68
N VAL A 31 6.38 -5.77 9.84
CA VAL A 31 7.67 -5.34 10.41
C VAL A 31 7.43 -4.67 11.76
N PHE A 32 8.03 -5.20 12.82
CA PHE A 32 7.92 -4.68 14.18
C PHE A 32 9.25 -4.12 14.67
N GLY A 33 9.19 -3.14 15.59
CA GLY A 33 10.37 -2.61 16.27
C GLY A 33 10.17 -1.17 16.77
N PRO A 34 11.02 -0.68 17.68
CA PRO A 34 10.94 0.69 18.20
C PRO A 34 11.15 1.77 17.12
N THR A 35 10.75 3.01 17.43
CA THR A 35 11.07 4.18 16.58
C THR A 35 12.59 4.32 16.44
N GLY A 36 13.06 4.65 15.23
CA GLY A 36 14.49 4.80 14.93
C GLY A 36 15.24 3.52 14.54
N TRP A 37 14.62 2.33 14.62
CA TRP A 37 15.29 1.05 14.32
C TRP A 37 15.30 0.68 12.82
N GLY A 38 15.09 1.65 11.94
CA GLY A 38 15.19 1.43 10.49
C GLY A 38 14.01 0.70 9.83
N LYS A 39 12.84 0.61 10.48
CA LYS A 39 11.64 -0.01 9.86
C LYS A 39 11.30 0.58 8.49
N THR A 40 11.22 1.91 8.39
CA THR A 40 10.96 2.62 7.14
C THR A 40 12.03 2.34 6.09
N VAL A 41 13.30 2.27 6.50
CA VAL A 41 14.43 1.94 5.61
C VAL A 41 14.29 0.52 5.07
N ALA A 42 14.03 -0.46 5.95
CA ALA A 42 13.84 -1.86 5.56
C ALA A 42 12.65 -2.03 4.60
N MET A 43 11.50 -1.42 4.91
CA MET A 43 10.32 -1.46 4.03
C MET A 43 10.59 -0.80 2.68
N SER A 44 11.27 0.36 2.66
CA SER A 44 11.60 1.08 1.43
C SER A 44 12.61 0.31 0.58
N PHE A 45 13.60 -0.35 1.21
CA PHE A 45 14.53 -1.24 0.55
C PHE A 45 13.79 -2.40 -0.14
N LEU A 46 12.97 -3.14 0.61
CA LEU A 46 12.23 -4.28 0.05
C LEU A 46 11.28 -3.85 -1.07
N LEU A 47 10.65 -2.69 -0.95
CA LEU A 47 9.80 -2.15 -2.01
C LEU A 47 10.61 -1.70 -3.24
N ALA A 48 11.76 -1.03 -3.08
CA ALA A 48 12.63 -0.72 -4.22
C ALA A 48 13.04 -1.99 -4.97
N GLN A 49 13.36 -3.05 -4.23
CA GLN A 49 13.71 -4.33 -4.83
C GLN A 49 12.54 -4.94 -5.64
N SER A 50 11.29 -4.77 -5.20
CA SER A 50 10.13 -5.28 -5.94
C SER A 50 9.84 -4.52 -7.23
N MET A 51 10.29 -3.28 -7.35
CA MET A 51 10.17 -2.50 -8.59
C MET A 51 10.99 -3.07 -9.76
N ARG A 52 11.86 -4.06 -9.52
CA ARG A 52 12.64 -4.79 -10.54
C ARG A 52 11.89 -5.99 -11.15
N VAL A 53 10.68 -6.28 -10.69
CA VAL A 53 9.86 -7.40 -11.18
C VAL A 53 9.04 -6.93 -12.37
N GLU A 54 8.93 -7.77 -13.41
CA GLU A 54 8.03 -7.55 -14.55
C GLU A 54 6.79 -8.45 -14.47
N PRO A 55 5.56 -7.91 -14.62
CA PRO A 55 5.25 -6.47 -14.71
C PRO A 55 5.51 -5.74 -13.39
N ARG A 56 5.91 -4.46 -13.47
CA ARG A 56 6.22 -3.63 -12.30
C ARG A 56 5.01 -3.57 -11.35
N PRO A 57 5.17 -3.93 -10.07
CA PRO A 57 4.05 -3.94 -9.14
C PRO A 57 3.54 -2.53 -8.86
N ARG A 58 2.22 -2.40 -8.73
CA ARG A 58 1.60 -1.16 -8.23
C ARG A 58 1.83 -1.06 -6.73
N CYS A 59 2.34 0.07 -6.27
CA CYS A 59 2.52 0.34 -4.85
C CYS A 59 1.65 1.51 -4.39
N VAL A 60 1.05 1.35 -3.21
CA VAL A 60 0.46 2.42 -2.42
C VAL A 60 1.21 2.46 -1.10
N TYR A 61 1.74 3.63 -0.72
CA TYR A 61 2.53 3.81 0.49
C TYR A 61 1.81 4.78 1.42
N PHE A 62 1.38 4.30 2.58
CA PHE A 62 0.85 5.14 3.65
C PHE A 62 1.99 5.50 4.59
N ASP A 63 2.33 6.79 4.66
CA ASP A 63 3.47 7.28 5.39
C ASP A 63 3.07 8.23 6.50
N LYS A 64 3.67 8.04 7.67
CA LYS A 64 3.51 8.90 8.84
C LYS A 64 4.81 9.66 9.03
N ASP A 65 4.71 10.98 9.16
CA ASP A 65 5.84 11.91 9.35
C ASP A 65 6.74 12.15 8.12
N ARG A 66 6.27 11.82 6.90
CA ARG A 66 6.95 12.13 5.63
C ARG A 66 8.32 11.45 5.43
N GLY A 67 8.59 10.36 6.14
CA GLY A 67 9.84 9.59 6.01
C GLY A 67 10.03 8.90 4.65
N ALA A 68 8.95 8.62 3.92
CA ALA A 68 8.98 7.94 2.62
C ALA A 68 8.87 8.89 1.42
N GLU A 69 8.70 10.20 1.62
CA GLU A 69 8.43 11.14 0.53
C GLU A 69 9.51 11.14 -0.55
N ILE A 70 10.78 11.29 -0.14
CA ILE A 70 11.91 11.32 -1.08
C ILE A 70 11.99 10.01 -1.86
N PHE A 71 11.74 8.90 -1.16
CA PHE A 71 11.76 7.57 -1.75
C PHE A 71 10.65 7.37 -2.80
N VAL A 72 9.40 7.75 -2.48
CA VAL A 72 8.28 7.66 -3.43
C VAL A 72 8.55 8.50 -4.67
N ARG A 73 9.04 9.74 -4.50
CA ARG A 73 9.39 10.62 -5.61
C ARG A 73 10.52 10.06 -6.46
N ALA A 74 11.57 9.49 -5.84
CA ALA A 74 12.69 8.88 -6.54
C ALA A 74 12.27 7.68 -7.41
N LEU A 75 11.21 6.96 -7.02
CA LEU A 75 10.64 5.87 -7.82
C LEU A 75 9.72 6.36 -8.97
N GLY A 76 9.57 7.67 -9.15
CA GLY A 76 8.65 8.29 -10.12
C GLY A 76 7.19 8.31 -9.64
N GLY A 77 6.94 8.07 -8.35
CA GLY A 77 5.61 8.07 -7.75
C GLY A 77 5.09 9.46 -7.42
N ARG A 78 3.78 9.54 -7.18
CA ARG A 78 3.11 10.75 -6.66
C ARG A 78 3.00 10.65 -5.14
N TYR A 79 3.42 11.71 -4.45
CA TYR A 79 3.34 11.81 -3.00
C TYR A 79 2.44 12.98 -2.62
N GLU A 80 1.33 12.70 -1.94
CA GLU A 80 0.34 13.68 -1.50
C GLU A 80 0.34 13.80 0.02
N VAL A 81 0.25 15.04 0.52
CA VAL A 81 0.20 15.31 1.95
C VAL A 81 -1.23 15.66 2.34
N LEU A 82 -1.81 14.89 3.26
CA LEU A 82 -3.13 15.19 3.81
C LEU A 82 -2.97 16.24 4.92
N GLN A 83 -3.47 17.45 4.67
CA GLN A 83 -3.44 18.56 5.63
C GLN A 83 -4.85 19.12 5.84
N PRO A 84 -5.26 19.42 7.09
CA PRO A 84 -6.54 20.05 7.36
C PRO A 84 -6.70 21.37 6.61
N GLY A 85 -7.85 21.55 5.95
CA GLY A 85 -8.17 22.77 5.20
C GLY A 85 -7.47 22.92 3.84
N VAL A 86 -6.63 21.96 3.44
CA VAL A 86 -5.96 21.96 2.13
C VAL A 86 -6.63 20.93 1.22
N GLN A 87 -6.89 21.33 -0.03
CA GLN A 87 -7.47 20.42 -1.02
C GLN A 87 -6.51 19.26 -1.32
N THR A 88 -6.99 18.03 -1.14
CA THR A 88 -6.20 16.80 -1.32
C THR A 88 -6.33 16.19 -2.72
N GLY A 89 -7.35 16.61 -3.48
CA GLY A 89 -7.76 15.97 -4.73
C GLY A 89 -8.45 14.61 -4.54
N PHE A 90 -8.63 14.15 -3.30
CA PHE A 90 -9.35 12.91 -2.99
C PHE A 90 -10.84 13.23 -2.79
N ALA A 91 -11.54 13.49 -3.89
CA ALA A 91 -12.97 13.77 -3.89
C ALA A 91 -13.74 12.69 -4.68
N PRO A 92 -13.91 11.46 -4.16
CA PRO A 92 -14.66 10.39 -4.83
C PRO A 92 -16.05 10.81 -5.31
N LEU A 93 -16.74 11.65 -4.55
CA LEU A 93 -18.09 12.15 -4.88
C LEU A 93 -18.11 13.21 -6.00
N GLN A 94 -16.95 13.64 -6.48
CA GLN A 94 -16.80 14.61 -7.57
C GLN A 94 -16.25 13.98 -8.86
N LEU A 95 -16.20 12.65 -8.94
CA LEU A 95 -15.84 11.95 -10.16
C LEU A 95 -16.89 12.20 -11.26
N ASP A 96 -16.46 12.12 -12.53
CA ASP A 96 -17.36 12.26 -13.67
C ASP A 96 -18.50 11.23 -13.61
N ASP A 97 -19.66 11.63 -14.10
CA ASP A 97 -20.85 10.80 -14.09
C ASP A 97 -20.77 9.69 -15.15
N THR A 98 -20.19 8.56 -14.74
CA THR A 98 -20.06 7.33 -15.54
C THR A 98 -20.59 6.13 -14.76
N PRO A 99 -21.07 5.07 -15.45
CA PRO A 99 -21.51 3.85 -14.77
C PRO A 99 -20.45 3.26 -13.82
N GLU A 100 -19.18 3.28 -14.23
CA GLU A 100 -18.06 2.78 -13.43
C GLU A 100 -17.83 3.61 -12.17
N ASN A 101 -17.83 4.94 -12.29
CA ASN A 101 -17.64 5.84 -11.14
C ASN A 101 -18.83 5.76 -10.17
N ARG A 102 -20.07 5.63 -10.67
CA ARG A 102 -21.25 5.43 -9.82
C ARG A 102 -21.13 4.16 -9.00
N SER A 103 -20.74 3.03 -9.63
CA SER A 103 -20.57 1.75 -8.93
C SER A 103 -19.46 1.83 -7.87
N PHE A 104 -18.35 2.50 -8.18
CA PHE A 104 -17.29 2.76 -7.20
C PHE A 104 -17.76 3.61 -6.02
N VAL A 105 -18.45 4.72 -6.28
CA VAL A 105 -18.97 5.63 -5.25
C VAL A 105 -20.01 4.92 -4.37
N ASP A 106 -20.91 4.15 -4.97
CA ASP A 106 -21.89 3.34 -4.26
C ASP A 106 -21.20 2.34 -3.31
N THR A 107 -20.22 1.58 -3.81
CA THR A 107 -19.42 0.66 -2.99
C THR A 107 -18.70 1.37 -1.84
N LEU A 108 -18.15 2.57 -2.11
CA LEU A 108 -17.48 3.37 -1.09
C LEU A 108 -18.48 3.84 -0.01
N LEU A 109 -19.66 4.32 -0.40
CA LEU A 109 -20.69 4.76 0.53
C LEU A 109 -21.20 3.59 1.37
N GLN A 110 -21.43 2.42 0.77
CA GLN A 110 -21.80 1.21 1.50
C GLN A 110 -20.74 0.83 2.55
N TYR A 111 -19.46 0.91 2.19
CA TYR A 111 -18.38 0.66 3.15
C TYR A 111 -18.37 1.68 4.31
N LEU A 112 -18.57 2.97 4.01
CA LEU A 112 -18.57 4.04 5.01
C LEU A 112 -19.79 4.02 5.93
N LEU A 113 -20.94 3.57 5.42
CA LEU A 113 -22.20 3.48 6.17
C LEU A 113 -22.36 2.13 6.88
N LYS A 114 -21.45 1.19 6.66
CA LYS A 114 -21.49 -0.13 7.31
C LYS A 114 -21.44 0.02 8.84
N PRO A 115 -22.46 -0.46 9.58
CA PRO A 115 -22.44 -0.42 11.03
C PRO A 115 -21.32 -1.30 11.61
N ASP A 116 -20.74 -0.91 12.75
CA ASP A 116 -19.65 -1.64 13.42
C ASP A 116 -19.96 -3.14 13.67
N ASN A 117 -21.25 -3.47 13.84
CA ASN A 117 -21.73 -4.84 14.11
C ASN A 117 -22.69 -5.40 13.05
N GLY A 118 -22.71 -4.87 11.82
CA GLY A 118 -23.71 -5.26 10.81
C GLY A 118 -23.21 -5.32 9.37
N THR A 119 -24.02 -5.93 8.52
CA THR A 119 -24.04 -5.71 7.06
C THR A 119 -25.17 -4.75 6.76
N LEU A 120 -25.00 -3.88 5.75
CA LEU A 120 -26.13 -3.13 5.22
C LEU A 120 -27.15 -4.14 4.68
N GLU A 121 -28.40 -4.02 5.12
CA GLU A 121 -29.49 -4.84 4.59
C GLU A 121 -29.74 -4.46 3.12
N PRO A 122 -30.28 -5.36 2.27
CA PRO A 122 -30.55 -5.06 0.87
C PRO A 122 -31.50 -3.88 0.62
N ALA A 123 -32.24 -3.45 1.66
CA ALA A 123 -33.11 -2.27 1.60
C ALA A 123 -32.38 -0.95 1.90
N GLU A 124 -31.14 -1.03 2.40
CA GLU A 124 -30.26 0.10 2.75
C GLU A 124 -29.18 0.33 1.68
N ILE A 125 -29.12 -0.55 0.68
CA ILE A 125 -28.33 -0.46 -0.55
C ILE A 125 -29.23 0.12 -1.65
#